data_AF-A0A2Z4WEB3-F1
#
_entry.id   AF-A0A2Z4WEB3-F1
#
_cell.length_a   1.000
_cell.length_b   1.000
_cell.length_c   1.000
_cell.angle_alpha   90.00
_cell.angle_beta   90.00
_cell.angle_gamma   90.00
#
_symmetry.space_group_name_H-M   'P 1'
#
loop_
_entity.id
_entity.type
_entity.pdbx_description
1 polymer ?
#
loop_
_entity_poly.entity_id
_entity_poly.type
_entity_poly.pdbx_seq_one_letter_code
_entity_poly.pdbx_strand_id
1 'polypeptide(L)'
;MNTFIENILKNKENPYSENIKKELENLDIETIKESDLSVLDSTFTEEINLLFCLEYKLLIEKDPKKLAYLNYLISYYIFIILTPPFSQELAMKYSENAIKLDYKNEYLEWLKYVKQGN
;
A
#
# COMPACT_ATOMS: atom_id res chain seq x y z
N MET A 1 3.19 12.12 7.81
CA MET A 1 2.99 10.75 8.28
C MET A 1 1.54 10.59 8.67
N ASN A 2 0.85 9.70 7.99
CA ASN A 2 -0.51 9.29 8.34
C ASN A 2 -0.50 8.53 9.69
N THR A 3 -1.49 8.80 10.55
CA THR A 3 -1.55 8.25 11.92
C THR A 3 -1.58 6.73 11.94
N PHE A 4 -2.34 6.09 11.03
CA PHE A 4 -2.41 4.63 10.96
C PHE A 4 -1.04 4.04 10.61
N ILE A 5 -0.35 4.64 9.64
CA ILE A 5 0.97 4.18 9.22
C ILE A 5 1.99 4.36 10.35
N GLU A 6 1.91 5.46 11.09
CA GLU A 6 2.74 5.69 12.28
C GLU A 6 2.51 4.63 13.36
N ASN A 7 1.25 4.23 13.58
CA ASN A 7 0.91 3.21 14.57
C ASN A 7 1.56 1.86 14.23
N ILE A 8 1.57 1.48 12.95
CA ILE A 8 2.17 0.23 12.49
C ILE A 8 3.70 0.31 12.46
N LEU A 9 4.27 1.31 11.80
CA LEU A 9 5.72 1.36 11.51
C LEU A 9 6.57 1.86 12.68
N LYS A 10 6.01 2.71 13.56
CA LYS A 10 6.80 3.39 14.60
C LYS A 10 6.32 3.07 16.02
N ASN A 11 5.02 3.10 16.26
CA ASN A 11 4.48 2.80 17.59
C ASN A 11 4.41 1.29 17.86
N LYS A 12 4.61 0.46 16.81
CA LYS A 12 4.65 -1.00 16.88
C LYS A 12 3.38 -1.56 17.54
N GLU A 13 2.26 -0.92 17.28
CA GLU A 13 0.98 -1.39 17.78
C GLU A 13 0.72 -2.81 17.29
N ASN A 14 0.07 -3.63 18.12
CA ASN A 14 -0.23 -5.00 17.76
C ASN A 14 -1.16 -5.02 16.52
N PRO A 15 -0.66 -5.46 15.34
CA PRO A 15 -1.43 -5.40 14.09
C PRO A 15 -2.59 -6.40 14.08
N TYR A 16 -2.58 -7.37 15.00
CA TYR A 16 -3.63 -8.37 15.18
C TYR A 16 -4.74 -7.89 16.15
N SER A 17 -4.64 -6.67 16.66
CA SER A 17 -5.64 -6.14 17.59
C SER A 17 -6.93 -5.73 16.88
N GLU A 18 -8.06 -5.88 17.58
CA GLU A 18 -9.36 -5.44 17.06
C GLU A 18 -9.42 -3.91 16.87
N ASN A 19 -8.56 -3.17 17.58
CA ASN A 19 -8.44 -1.72 17.43
C ASN A 19 -7.86 -1.35 16.07
N ILE A 20 -6.73 -1.95 15.69
CA ILE A 20 -6.10 -1.75 14.37
C ILE A 20 -7.07 -2.13 13.25
N LYS A 21 -7.78 -3.24 13.41
CA LYS A 21 -8.78 -3.67 12.42
C LYS A 21 -9.89 -2.63 12.23
N LYS A 22 -10.46 -2.11 13.32
CA LYS A 22 -11.49 -1.04 13.26
C LYS A 22 -10.94 0.25 12.69
N GLU A 23 -9.72 0.64 13.04
CA GLU A 23 -9.07 1.83 12.49
C GLU A 23 -8.94 1.69 10.96
N LEU A 24 -8.48 0.52 10.50
CA LEU A 24 -8.32 0.20 9.08
C LEU A 24 -9.64 0.15 8.31
N GLU A 25 -10.71 -0.40 8.91
CA GLU A 25 -12.06 -0.38 8.33
C GLU A 25 -12.54 1.06 8.07
N ASN A 26 -12.28 1.97 9.00
CA ASN A 26 -12.67 3.38 8.91
C ASN A 26 -11.65 4.27 8.16
N LEU A 27 -10.45 3.76 7.90
CA LEU A 27 -9.37 4.50 7.26
C LEU A 27 -9.78 4.93 5.85
N ASP A 28 -9.65 6.23 5.58
CA ASP A 28 -9.77 6.77 4.24
C ASP A 28 -8.41 6.68 3.53
N ILE A 29 -8.28 5.73 2.60
CA ILE A 29 -7.00 5.45 1.96
C ILE A 29 -6.45 6.64 1.16
N GLU A 30 -7.31 7.51 0.63
CA GLU A 30 -6.89 8.68 -0.15
C GLU A 30 -6.13 9.72 0.70
N THR A 31 -6.10 9.56 2.03
CA THR A 31 -5.31 10.38 2.95
C THR A 31 -3.85 9.92 3.10
N ILE A 32 -3.50 8.72 2.62
CA ILE A 32 -2.15 8.15 2.69
C ILE A 32 -1.40 8.53 1.43
N LYS A 33 -0.18 9.04 1.59
CA LYS A 33 0.76 9.32 0.49
C LYS A 33 1.90 8.31 0.50
N GLU A 34 2.59 8.17 -0.63
CA GLU A 34 3.81 7.35 -0.75
C GLU A 34 4.84 7.64 0.34
N SER A 35 5.05 8.92 0.65
CA SER A 35 5.98 9.37 1.69
C SER A 35 5.60 8.93 3.10
N ASP A 36 4.34 8.53 3.32
CA ASP A 36 3.90 8.02 4.62
C ASP A 36 4.31 6.55 4.80
N LEU A 37 4.51 5.79 3.71
CA LEU A 37 4.71 4.33 3.74
C LEU A 37 6.10 3.88 4.23
N SER A 38 7.02 4.79 4.54
CA SER A 38 8.38 4.45 4.95
C SER A 38 8.85 5.30 6.12
N VAL A 39 9.53 4.66 7.07
CA VAL A 39 10.14 5.30 8.24
C VAL A 39 11.55 4.75 8.41
N LEU A 40 12.52 5.61 8.74
CA LEU A 40 13.95 5.22 8.85
C LEU A 40 14.24 4.07 9.84
N ASP A 41 13.41 3.93 10.88
CA ASP A 41 13.62 2.98 11.97
C ASP A 41 12.65 1.77 11.94
N SER A 42 11.93 1.55 10.83
CA SER A 42 11.08 0.36 10.69
C SER A 42 11.91 -0.91 10.52
N THR A 43 11.42 -1.99 11.11
CA THR A 43 11.95 -3.34 10.92
C THR A 43 11.19 -4.04 9.79
N PHE A 44 11.83 -5.06 9.19
CA PHE A 44 11.19 -5.88 8.17
C PHE A 44 9.83 -6.45 8.62
N THR A 45 9.70 -6.84 9.90
CA THR A 45 8.44 -7.33 10.45
C THR A 45 7.34 -6.26 10.40
N GLU A 46 7.66 -5.01 10.77
CA GLU A 46 6.70 -3.90 10.75
C GLU A 46 6.29 -3.55 9.32
N GLU A 47 7.23 -3.58 8.38
CA GLU A 47 6.96 -3.32 6.97
C GLU A 47 6.07 -4.40 6.34
N ILE A 48 6.34 -5.67 6.64
CA ILE A 48 5.48 -6.79 6.22
C ILE A 48 4.10 -6.70 6.87
N ASN A 49 4.01 -6.31 8.14
CA ASN A 49 2.72 -6.08 8.79
C ASN A 49 1.92 -4.98 8.06
N LEU A 50 2.58 -3.89 7.66
CA LEU A 50 1.93 -2.83 6.89
C LEU A 50 1.42 -3.35 5.53
N LEU A 51 2.20 -4.16 4.81
CA LEU A 51 1.75 -4.78 3.56
C LEU A 51 0.44 -5.57 3.79
N PHE A 52 0.39 -6.41 4.83
CA PHE A 52 -0.81 -7.19 5.12
C PHE A 52 -2.00 -6.32 5.57
N CYS A 53 -1.77 -5.19 6.25
CA CYS A 53 -2.82 -4.23 6.52
C CYS A 53 -3.38 -3.62 5.22
N LEU A 54 -2.52 -3.24 4.27
CA LEU A 54 -2.97 -2.72 2.96
C LEU A 54 -3.75 -3.78 2.17
N GLU A 55 -3.30 -5.03 2.16
CA GLU A 55 -4.01 -6.17 1.54
C GLU A 55 -5.38 -6.41 2.18
N TYR A 56 -5.47 -6.36 3.52
CA TYR A 56 -6.74 -6.49 4.20
C TYR A 56 -7.69 -5.35 3.83
N LYS A 57 -7.20 -4.10 3.80
CA LYS A 57 -8.00 -2.96 3.37
C LYS A 57 -8.50 -3.13 1.93
N LEU A 58 -7.64 -3.62 1.03
CA LEU A 58 -8.00 -3.95 -0.35
C LEU A 58 -9.13 -4.99 -0.42
N LEU A 59 -9.11 -6.01 0.44
CA LEU A 59 -10.14 -7.05 0.50
C LEU A 59 -11.52 -6.50 0.90
N ILE A 60 -11.56 -5.62 1.90
CA ILE A 60 -12.82 -5.12 2.47
C ILE A 60 -13.38 -3.91 1.74
N GLU A 61 -12.55 -3.12 1.05
CA GLU A 61 -12.98 -1.93 0.32
C GLU A 61 -13.92 -2.30 -0.84
N LYS A 62 -14.85 -1.38 -1.15
CA LYS A 62 -15.89 -1.55 -2.16
C LYS A 62 -15.93 -0.39 -3.15
N ASP A 63 -15.42 0.77 -2.77
CA ASP A 63 -15.35 1.91 -3.69
C ASP A 63 -14.27 1.66 -4.76
N PRO A 64 -14.60 1.70 -6.07
CA PRO A 64 -13.65 1.42 -7.14
C PRO A 64 -12.44 2.38 -7.18
N LYS A 65 -12.63 3.65 -6.83
CA LYS A 65 -11.53 4.65 -6.84
C LYS A 65 -10.57 4.38 -5.69
N LYS A 66 -11.10 4.07 -4.50
CA LYS A 66 -10.29 3.68 -3.35
C LYS A 66 -9.58 2.35 -3.58
N LEU A 67 -10.25 1.36 -4.19
CA LEU A 67 -9.61 0.12 -4.61
C LEU A 67 -8.49 0.37 -5.61
N ALA A 68 -8.68 1.28 -6.57
CA ALA A 68 -7.64 1.64 -7.52
C ALA A 68 -6.44 2.26 -6.81
N TYR A 69 -6.68 3.18 -5.89
CA TYR A 69 -5.61 3.82 -5.10
C TYR A 69 -4.89 2.84 -4.16
N LEU A 70 -5.60 1.89 -3.55
CA LEU A 70 -5.00 0.81 -2.77
C LEU A 70 -4.06 -0.05 -3.62
N ASN A 71 -4.51 -0.46 -4.82
CA ASN A 71 -3.66 -1.19 -5.75
C ASN A 71 -2.41 -0.36 -6.12
N TYR A 72 -2.57 0.93 -6.38
CA TYR A 72 -1.45 1.84 -6.62
C TYR A 72 -0.45 1.86 -5.46
N LEU A 73 -0.92 2.09 -4.22
CA LEU A 73 -0.06 2.13 -3.03
C LEU A 73 0.64 0.80 -2.76
N ILE A 74 -0.04 -0.33 -2.92
CA ILE A 74 0.56 -1.67 -2.77
C ILE A 74 1.64 -1.90 -3.84
N SER A 75 1.37 -1.49 -5.08
CA SER A 75 2.35 -1.55 -6.17
C SER A 75 3.62 -0.76 -5.83
N TYR A 76 3.46 0.49 -5.40
CA TYR A 76 4.56 1.34 -4.93
C TYR A 76 5.32 0.70 -3.78
N TYR A 77 4.59 0.21 -2.77
CA TYR A 77 5.19 -0.34 -1.56
C TYR A 77 6.03 -1.59 -1.84
N ILE A 78 5.53 -2.49 -2.69
CA ILE A 78 6.26 -3.68 -3.12
C ILE A 78 7.50 -3.30 -3.94
N PHE A 79 7.39 -2.32 -4.84
CA PHE A 79 8.45 -2.03 -5.80
C PHE A 79 9.57 -1.13 -5.27
N ILE A 80 9.23 -0.14 -4.43
CA ILE A 80 10.19 0.86 -3.92
C ILE A 80 10.67 0.51 -2.52
N ILE A 81 9.76 0.12 -1.63
CA ILE A 81 10.09 -0.03 -0.21
C ILE A 81 10.59 -1.44 0.09
N LEU A 82 9.76 -2.45 -0.15
CA LEU A 82 10.10 -3.83 0.22
C LEU A 82 11.08 -4.48 -0.76
N THR A 83 10.92 -4.21 -2.06
CA THR A 83 11.68 -4.81 -3.17
C THR A 83 11.96 -6.31 -3.01
N PRO A 84 10.96 -7.18 -2.70
CA PRO A 84 11.18 -8.61 -2.58
C PRO A 84 11.50 -9.25 -3.95
N PRO A 85 11.88 -10.54 -3.97
CA PRO A 85 11.93 -11.30 -5.22
C PRO A 85 10.61 -11.18 -6.00
N PHE A 86 10.72 -11.02 -7.32
CA PHE A 86 9.58 -10.84 -8.24
C PHE A 86 8.71 -9.60 -7.94
N SER A 87 9.29 -8.59 -7.27
CA SER A 87 8.61 -7.32 -6.95
C SER A 87 8.12 -6.59 -8.19
N GLN A 88 8.86 -6.64 -9.30
CA GLN A 88 8.45 -6.00 -10.55
C GLN A 88 7.13 -6.59 -11.08
N GLU A 89 7.03 -7.91 -11.20
CA GLU A 89 5.83 -8.59 -11.71
C GLU A 89 4.63 -8.40 -10.78
N LEU A 90 4.86 -8.46 -9.46
CA LEU A 90 3.84 -8.18 -8.47
C LEU A 90 3.36 -6.73 -8.58
N ALA A 91 4.27 -5.76 -8.60
CA ALA A 91 3.93 -4.35 -8.73
C ALA A 91 3.20 -4.05 -10.03
N MET A 92 3.59 -4.64 -11.16
CA MET A 92 2.89 -4.51 -12.43
C MET A 92 1.44 -5.00 -12.32
N LYS A 93 1.20 -6.15 -11.69
CA LYS A 93 -0.16 -6.70 -11.51
C LYS A 93 -1.07 -5.73 -10.74
N TYR A 94 -0.58 -5.17 -9.63
CA TYR A 94 -1.35 -4.18 -8.88
C TYR A 94 -1.55 -2.89 -9.67
N SER A 95 -0.52 -2.37 -10.35
CA SER A 95 -0.63 -1.20 -11.23
C SER A 95 -1.70 -1.36 -12.32
N GLU A 96 -1.73 -2.53 -12.97
CA GLU A 96 -2.73 -2.84 -14.00
C GLU A 96 -4.14 -2.92 -13.41
N ASN A 97 -4.30 -3.45 -12.20
CA ASN A 97 -5.58 -3.46 -11.50
C ASN A 97 -6.04 -2.04 -11.17
N ALA A 98 -5.14 -1.16 -10.71
CA ALA A 98 -5.46 0.24 -10.45
C ALA A 98 -6.05 0.92 -11.69
N ILE A 99 -5.38 0.78 -12.84
CA ILE A 99 -5.82 1.36 -14.13
C ILE A 99 -7.19 0.80 -14.57
N LYS A 100 -7.44 -0.51 -14.36
CA LYS A 100 -8.72 -1.15 -14.71
C LYS A 100 -9.88 -0.65 -13.86
N LEU A 101 -9.63 -0.34 -12.60
CA LEU A 101 -10.64 0.10 -11.64
C LEU A 101 -10.96 1.60 -11.76
N ASP A 102 -9.92 2.43 -11.93
CA ASP A 102 -10.05 3.88 -12.13
C ASP A 102 -8.88 4.38 -12.98
N TYR A 103 -9.17 4.77 -14.22
CA TYR A 103 -8.14 5.21 -15.15
C TYR A 103 -7.62 6.60 -14.76
N LYS A 104 -6.33 6.68 -14.40
CA LYS A 104 -5.60 7.94 -14.19
C LYS A 104 -4.26 7.92 -14.91
N ASN A 105 -3.83 9.09 -15.40
CA ASN A 105 -2.52 9.26 -16.02
C ASN A 105 -1.39 8.88 -15.05
N GLU A 106 -1.53 9.25 -13.78
CA GLU A 106 -0.59 8.90 -12.70
C GLU A 106 -0.32 7.38 -12.62
N TYR A 107 -1.38 6.56 -12.62
CA TYR A 107 -1.22 5.09 -12.56
C TYR A 107 -0.57 4.53 -13.83
N LEU A 108 -0.83 5.15 -14.99
CA LEU A 108 -0.20 4.77 -16.25
C LEU A 108 1.29 5.14 -16.29
N GLU A 109 1.65 6.32 -15.79
CA GLU A 109 3.03 6.77 -15.65
C GLU A 109 3.80 5.88 -14.68
N TRP A 110 3.18 5.54 -13.55
CA TRP A 110 3.71 4.57 -12.60
C TRP A 110 3.94 3.19 -13.23
N LEU A 111 2.97 2.63 -13.96
CA LEU A 111 3.16 1.35 -14.66
C LEU A 111 4.34 1.40 -15.67
N LYS A 112 4.53 2.53 -16.36
CA LYS A 112 5.67 2.72 -17.28
C LYS A 112 6.99 2.74 -16.52
N TYR A 113 7.02 3.33 -15.33
CA TYR A 113 8.19 3.32 -14.45
C TYR A 113 8.52 1.89 -13.99
N VAL A 114 7.54 1.15 -13.44
CA VAL A 114 7.74 -0.24 -13.00
C VAL A 114 8.23 -1.15 -14.14
N LYS A 115 7.78 -0.93 -15.38
CA LYS A 115 8.22 -1.69 -16.56
C LYS A 115 9.69 -1.48 -16.92
N GLN A 116 10.33 -0.40 -16.45
CA GLN A 116 11.76 -0.17 -16.67
C GLN A 116 12.64 -1.09 -15.79
N GLY A 117 12.05 -1.69 -14.75
CA GLY A 117 12.78 -2.48 -13.76
C GLY A 117 13.45 -1.60 -12.71
N ASN A 118 13.95 -2.26 -11.65
CA ASN A 118 14.83 -1.67 -10.64
C ASN A 118 16.30 -1.91 -11.01
#